data_AF-A0A349R0B2-F1
#
_entry.id   AF-A0A349R0B2-F1
#
_cell.length_a   1.000
_cell.length_b   1.000
_cell.length_c   1.000
_cell.angle_alpha   90.00
_cell.angle_beta   90.00
_cell.angle_gamma   90.00
#
_symmetry.space_group_name_H-M   'P 1'
#
loop_
_entity.id
_entity.type
_entity.pdbx_description
1 polymer ?
#
loop_
_entity_poly.entity_id
_entity_poly.type
_entity_poly.pdbx_seq_one_letter_code
_entity_poly.pdbx_strand_id
1 'polypeptide(L)'
;MYNSIKEEAYHCNMQLPQLGLVLFTFGNVSVVDRHHEVFAIKPSGVPYEELTPEHMVIVDFDGHVVEGNLRPSSDTKTHALLYKQ
;
A
#
# COMPACT_ATOMS: atom_id res chain seq x y z
N MET A 1 -14.01 -5.24 -3.00
CA MET A 1 -13.83 -6.46 -2.16
C MET A 1 -12.85 -6.17 -1.04
N TYR A 2 -11.74 -5.51 -1.32
CA TYR A 2 -10.65 -5.27 -0.37
C TYR A 2 -10.72 -3.92 0.36
N ASN A 3 -11.92 -3.34 0.54
CA ASN A 3 -12.07 -1.96 1.03
C ASN A 3 -11.47 -1.76 2.44
N SER A 4 -11.63 -2.75 3.33
CA SER A 4 -11.10 -2.67 4.70
C SER A 4 -9.57 -2.49 4.72
N ILE A 5 -8.83 -3.34 4.01
CA ILE A 5 -7.37 -3.24 3.97
C ILE A 5 -6.88 -2.02 3.18
N LYS A 6 -7.67 -1.51 2.22
CA LYS A 6 -7.38 -0.23 1.54
C LYS A 6 -7.53 0.97 2.47
N GLU A 7 -8.61 1.03 3.24
CA GLU A 7 -8.83 2.08 4.25
C GLU A 7 -7.75 2.03 5.33
N GLU A 8 -7.43 0.85 5.85
CA GLU A 8 -6.39 0.69 6.86
C GLU A 8 -5.00 1.08 6.33
N ALA A 9 -4.62 0.60 5.14
CA ALA A 9 -3.35 0.97 4.52
C ALA A 9 -3.27 2.48 4.26
N TYR A 10 -4.37 3.11 3.83
CA TYR A 10 -4.45 4.56 3.70
C TYR A 10 -4.19 5.28 5.03
N HIS A 11 -4.89 4.91 6.09
CA HIS A 11 -4.73 5.53 7.41
C HIS A 11 -3.29 5.38 7.94
N CYS A 12 -2.70 4.19 7.83
CA CYS A 12 -1.30 3.97 8.23
C CYS A 12 -0.32 4.81 7.40
N ASN A 13 -0.55 4.95 6.09
CA ASN A 13 0.26 5.81 5.25
C ASN A 13 0.15 7.29 5.69
N MET A 14 -1.05 7.77 6.01
CA MET A 14 -1.26 9.16 6.44
C MET A 14 -0.63 9.48 7.80
N GLN A 15 -0.35 8.49 8.64
CA GLN A 15 0.40 8.69 9.89
C GLN A 15 1.88 9.03 9.65
N LEU A 16 2.49 8.54 8.56
CA LEU A 16 3.90 8.77 8.26
C LEU A 16 4.27 10.28 8.19
N PRO A 17 3.59 11.12 7.38
CA PRO A 17 3.88 12.55 7.35
C PRO A 17 3.48 13.27 8.64
N GLN A 18 2.40 12.84 9.32
CA GLN A 18 1.97 13.44 10.59
C GLN A 18 3.01 13.26 11.70
N LEU A 19 3.73 12.14 11.68
CA LEU A 19 4.80 11.82 12.62
C LEU A 19 6.17 12.35 12.16
N GLY A 20 6.26 13.02 11.01
CA GLY A 20 7.52 13.55 10.48
C GLY A 20 8.52 12.48 10.03
N LEU A 21 8.05 11.28 9.67
CA LEU A 21 8.90 10.14 9.31
C LEU A 21 9.33 10.14 7.82
N VAL A 22 8.66 10.94 6.99
CA VAL A 22 8.84 10.94 5.53
C VAL A 22 8.85 12.37 4.99
N LEU A 23 9.47 12.53 3.82
CA LEU A 23 9.48 13.76 3.04
C LEU A 23 8.90 13.49 1.65
N PHE A 24 8.17 14.46 1.09
CA PHE A 24 7.54 14.36 -0.23
C PHE A 24 6.69 13.08 -0.37
N THR A 25 6.92 12.28 -1.41
CA THR A 25 6.21 11.04 -1.70
C THR A 25 6.93 9.80 -1.15
N PHE A 26 8.00 9.96 -0.36
CA PHE A 26 8.77 8.85 0.18
C PHE A 26 7.96 8.05 1.20
N GLY A 27 8.46 6.85 1.51
CA GLY A 27 7.83 5.93 2.44
C GLY A 27 6.53 5.33 1.90
N ASN A 28 6.23 4.15 2.42
CA ASN A 28 5.00 3.43 2.14
C ASN A 28 4.73 2.47 3.28
N VAL A 29 3.44 2.21 3.50
CA VAL A 29 2.94 1.14 4.36
C VAL A 29 2.07 0.22 3.52
N SER A 30 2.05 -1.07 3.88
CA SER A 30 1.08 -2.02 3.36
C SER A 30 0.34 -2.75 4.48
N VAL A 31 -0.85 -3.26 4.16
CA VAL A 31 -1.70 -4.05 5.07
C VAL A 31 -2.07 -5.35 4.38
N VAL A 32 -1.86 -6.47 5.07
CA VAL A 32 -2.06 -7.83 4.52
C VAL A 32 -3.43 -8.41 4.86
N ASP A 33 -4.03 -9.08 3.89
CA ASP A 33 -5.12 -10.02 4.08
C ASP A 33 -4.61 -11.43 3.75
N ARG A 34 -4.25 -12.18 4.80
CA ARG A 34 -3.71 -13.54 4.65
C ARG A 34 -4.74 -14.56 4.22
N HIS A 35 -6.04 -14.30 4.40
CA HIS A 35 -7.08 -15.22 3.95
C HIS A 35 -7.19 -15.23 2.42
N HIS A 36 -6.96 -14.08 1.79
CA HIS A 36 -7.00 -13.92 0.34
C HIS A 36 -5.61 -13.88 -0.31
N GLU A 37 -4.53 -14.05 0.46
CA GLU A 37 -3.13 -14.01 0.01
C GLU A 37 -2.75 -12.73 -0.76
N VAL A 38 -3.30 -11.60 -0.31
CA VAL A 38 -3.06 -10.27 -0.91
C VAL A 38 -2.69 -9.24 0.16
N PHE A 39 -2.18 -8.10 -0.28
CA PHE A 39 -1.98 -6.92 0.56
C PHE A 39 -2.28 -5.63 -0.21
N ALA A 40 -2.77 -4.62 0.50
CA ALA A 40 -2.94 -3.27 0.00
C ALA A 40 -1.66 -2.46 0.23
N ILE A 41 -1.16 -1.73 -0.76
CA ILE A 41 0.03 -0.89 -0.65
C ILE A 41 -0.18 0.48 -1.30
N LYS A 42 0.52 1.49 -0.77
CA LYS A 42 0.56 2.85 -1.34
C LYS A 42 1.00 2.83 -2.81
N PRO A 43 0.36 3.62 -3.70
CA PRO A 43 0.82 3.80 -5.08
C PRO A 43 2.11 4.62 -5.15
N SER A 44 2.90 4.39 -6.19
CA SER A 44 4.13 5.13 -6.46
C SER A 44 3.82 6.54 -6.98
N GLY A 45 4.47 7.56 -6.40
CA GLY A 45 4.49 8.92 -6.94
C GLY A 45 3.27 9.79 -6.63
N VAL A 46 2.32 9.32 -5.82
CA VAL A 46 1.17 10.11 -5.38
C VAL A 46 1.51 10.91 -4.12
N PRO A 47 1.33 12.25 -4.11
CA PRO A 47 1.45 13.08 -2.92
C PRO A 47 0.53 12.62 -1.79
N TYR A 48 0.99 12.68 -0.54
CA TYR A 48 0.16 12.28 0.61
C TYR A 48 -1.14 13.09 0.74
N GLU A 49 -1.10 14.37 0.37
CA GLU A 49 -2.27 15.25 0.37
C GLU A 49 -3.35 14.88 -0.66
N GLU A 50 -3.00 14.08 -1.67
CA GLU A 50 -3.89 13.58 -2.72
C GLU A 50 -4.25 12.10 -2.54
N LEU A 51 -3.69 11.43 -1.52
CA LEU A 51 -4.01 10.02 -1.28
C LEU A 51 -5.46 9.86 -0.84
N THR A 52 -6.10 8.83 -1.37
CA THR A 52 -7.41 8.34 -0.92
C THR A 52 -7.34 6.82 -0.75
N PRO A 53 -8.28 6.20 -0.02
CA PRO A 53 -8.36 4.74 0.08
C PRO A 53 -8.41 4.03 -1.29
N GLU A 54 -9.10 4.61 -2.28
CA GLU A 54 -9.25 4.03 -3.62
C GLU A 54 -7.92 3.97 -4.39
N HIS A 55 -6.96 4.83 -4.03
CA HIS A 55 -5.62 4.85 -4.62
C HIS A 55 -4.74 3.67 -4.18
N MET A 56 -5.09 2.97 -3.09
CA MET A 56 -4.35 1.81 -2.65
C MET A 56 -4.44 0.68 -3.68
N VAL A 57 -3.29 0.05 -3.95
CA VAL A 57 -3.17 -1.03 -4.94
C VAL A 57 -3.14 -2.36 -4.20
N ILE A 58 -3.96 -3.31 -4.63
CA ILE A 58 -3.98 -4.68 -4.11
C ILE A 58 -3.01 -5.52 -4.94
N VAL A 59 -2.12 -6.19 -4.23
CA VAL A 59 -1.06 -7.01 -4.81
C VAL A 59 -1.07 -8.38 -4.13
N ASP A 60 -0.85 -9.45 -4.89
CA ASP A 60 -0.67 -10.80 -4.35
C ASP A 60 0.74 -10.99 -3.75
N PHE A 61 0.97 -12.15 -3.11
CA PHE A 61 2.28 -12.48 -2.53
C PHE A 61 3.37 -12.78 -3.57
N ASP A 62 3.03 -12.91 -4.85
CA ASP A 62 3.99 -12.99 -5.96
C ASP A 62 4.38 -11.60 -6.50
N GLY A 63 3.70 -10.54 -6.05
CA GLY A 63 3.95 -9.17 -6.47
C GLY A 63 3.15 -8.75 -7.71
N HIS A 64 2.14 -9.52 -8.12
CA HIS A 64 1.24 -9.14 -9.20
C HIS A 64 0.09 -8.28 -8.69
N VAL A 65 -0.29 -7.27 -9.48
CA VAL A 65 -1.43 -6.42 -9.16
C VAL A 65 -2.72 -7.19 -9.39
N VAL A 66 -3.54 -7.29 -8.34
CA VAL A 66 -4.86 -7.94 -8.35
C VAL A 66 -5.97 -6.91 -8.56
N GLU A 67 -5.85 -5.72 -7.96
CA GLU A 67 -6.84 -4.65 -8.10
C GLU A 67 -6.18 -3.26 -7.94
N GLY A 68 -6.51 -2.31 -8.83
CA GLY A 68 -6.05 -0.93 -8.75
C GLY A 68 -5.58 -0.40 -10.11
N ASN A 69 -5.71 0.91 -10.33
CA ASN A 69 -5.37 1.56 -11.60
C ASN A 69 -4.02 2.29 -11.56
N LEU A 70 -3.44 2.45 -10.37
CA LEU A 70 -2.17 3.13 -10.16
C LEU A 70 -1.04 2.12 -10.07
N ARG A 71 0.18 2.59 -10.37
CA ARG A 71 1.38 1.77 -10.19
C ARG A 71 1.64 1.59 -8.69
N PRO A 72 1.79 0.36 -8.17
CA PRO A 72 2.09 0.15 -6.75
C PRO A 72 3.49 0.68 -6.41
N SER A 73 3.81 0.79 -5.11
CA SER A 73 5.14 1.20 -4.63
C SER A 73 6.27 0.44 -5.31
N SER A 74 7.43 1.08 -5.50
CA SER A 74 8.65 0.39 -5.96
C SER A 74 9.10 -0.72 -5.00
N ASP A 75 8.73 -0.61 -3.72
CA ASP A 75 9.12 -1.54 -2.66
C ASP A 75 8.18 -2.76 -2.56
N THR A 76 7.19 -2.87 -3.45
CA THR A 76 6.17 -3.95 -3.44
C THR A 76 6.78 -5.34 -3.37
N LYS A 77 7.86 -5.60 -4.11
CA LYS A 77 8.54 -6.92 -4.08
C LYS A 77 9.12 -7.26 -2.71
N THR A 78 9.60 -6.26 -1.98
CA THR A 78 10.09 -6.44 -0.61
C THR A 78 8.93 -6.82 0.32
N HIS A 79 7.80 -6.12 0.26
CA HIS A 79 6.63 -6.44 1.08
C HIS A 79 6.06 -7.83 0.77
N ALA A 80 5.96 -8.18 -0.53
CA ALA A 80 5.51 -9.50 -0.97
C ALA A 80 6.41 -10.62 -0.41
N LEU A 81 7.74 -10.46 -0.49
CA LEU A 81 8.69 -11.41 0.08
C LEU A 81 8.56 -11.55 1.60
N LEU A 82 8.29 -10.45 2.31
CA LEU A 82 8.10 -10.47 3.77
C LEU A 82 6.79 -11.16 4.19
N TYR A 83 5.71 -11.02 3.42
CA TYR A 83 4.43 -11.70 3.73
C TYR A 83 4.42 -13.19 3.37
N LYS A 84 5.28 -13.63 2.45
CA LYS A 84 5.50 -15.05 2.13
C LYS A 84 6.22 -15.83 3.22
N GLN A 85 6.91 -15.16 4.12
CA GLN A 85 7.57 -15.76 5.29
C GLN A 85 6.53 -15.98 6.40
#